data_AF-L9XG69-F1
#
_entry.id   AF-L9XG69-F1
#
_cell.length_a   1.000
_cell.length_b   1.000
_cell.length_c   1.000
_cell.angle_alpha   90.00
_cell.angle_beta   90.00
_cell.angle_gamma   90.00
#
_symmetry.space_group_name_H-M   'P 1'
#
loop_
_entity.id
_entity.type
_entity.pdbx_description
1 polymer ?
#
loop_
_entity_poly.entity_id
_entity_poly.type
_entity_poly.pdbx_seq_one_letter_code
_entity_poly.pdbx_strand_id
1 'polypeptide(L)'
;MLPVADRPLVAHTIDAAIDAGADEIVLVVGYEADTVRDYFGETYRDVPVSYAVQTEQAGTADAVNAASEHIDGPFAVLNLSLIHISER
;
A
#
# COMPACT_ATOMS: atom_id res chain seq x y z
N MET A 1 4.94 5.62 10.24
CA MET A 1 5.62 4.64 9.34
C MET A 1 6.58 3.73 10.13
N LEU A 2 6.43 2.40 10.08
CA LEU A 2 7.28 1.45 10.84
C LEU A 2 8.54 1.08 10.04
N PRO A 3 9.77 1.37 10.53
CA PRO A 3 11.01 0.99 9.84
C PRO A 3 11.30 -0.50 9.97
N VAL A 4 11.68 -1.16 8.86
CA VAL A 4 12.12 -2.55 8.81
C VAL A 4 13.35 -2.65 7.90
N ALA A 5 14.51 -2.86 8.51
CA ALA A 5 15.82 -2.73 7.86
C ALA A 5 16.04 -1.31 7.30
N ASP A 6 16.25 -1.19 6.00
CA ASP A 6 16.61 0.05 5.30
C ASP A 6 15.40 0.87 4.81
N ARG A 7 14.17 0.34 4.94
CA ARG A 7 12.95 0.99 4.45
C ARG A 7 11.71 0.69 5.31
N PRO A 8 10.61 1.45 5.16
CA PRO A 8 9.37 1.20 5.89
C PRO A 8 8.74 -0.14 5.53
N LEU A 9 8.03 -0.78 6.48
CA LEU A 9 7.33 -2.06 6.27
C LEU A 9 6.46 -2.07 5.01
N VAL A 10 5.67 -1.01 4.81
CA VAL A 10 4.78 -0.85 3.65
C VAL A 10 5.53 -0.80 2.32
N ALA A 11 6.77 -0.31 2.30
CA ALA A 11 7.58 -0.31 1.08
C ALA A 11 7.88 -1.75 0.62
N HIS A 12 8.18 -2.65 1.56
CA HIS A 12 8.39 -4.07 1.22
C HIS A 12 7.14 -4.72 0.60
N THR A 13 5.94 -4.38 1.08
CA THR A 13 4.68 -4.89 0.50
C THR A 13 4.43 -4.35 -0.90
N ILE A 14 4.64 -3.05 -1.11
CA ILE A 14 4.51 -2.44 -2.44
C ILE A 14 5.53 -3.04 -3.40
N ASP A 15 6.79 -3.17 -2.97
CA ASP A 15 7.84 -3.77 -3.78
C ASP A 15 7.49 -5.19 -4.22
N ALA A 16 6.97 -6.01 -3.32
CA ALA A 16 6.52 -7.36 -3.66
C ALA A 16 5.32 -7.35 -4.64
N ALA A 17 4.41 -6.38 -4.54
CA ALA A 17 3.31 -6.24 -5.47
C ALA A 17 3.79 -5.85 -6.88
N ILE A 18 4.72 -4.89 -6.95
CA ILE A 18 5.34 -4.45 -8.22
C ILE A 18 6.14 -5.58 -8.84
N ASP A 19 6.94 -6.30 -8.05
CA ASP A 19 7.73 -7.44 -8.52
C ASP A 19 6.83 -8.61 -8.98
N ALA A 20 5.59 -8.68 -8.49
CA ALA A 20 4.57 -9.63 -8.94
C ALA A 20 3.78 -9.15 -10.18
N GLY A 21 4.04 -7.93 -10.66
CA GLY A 21 3.42 -7.36 -11.87
C GLY A 21 2.22 -6.44 -11.63
N ALA A 22 2.13 -5.79 -10.46
CA ALA A 22 1.12 -4.76 -10.26
C ALA A 22 1.45 -3.50 -11.09
N ASP A 23 0.49 -3.05 -11.90
CA ASP A 23 0.62 -1.87 -12.77
C ASP A 23 0.11 -0.57 -12.12
N GLU A 24 -0.58 -0.65 -10.97
CA GLU A 24 -1.05 0.48 -10.16
C GLU A 24 -1.09 0.07 -8.68
N ILE A 25 -0.84 1.02 -7.79
CA ILE A 25 -0.93 0.85 -6.33
C ILE A 25 -1.96 1.82 -5.74
N VAL A 26 -2.90 1.30 -4.96
CA VAL A 26 -3.81 2.12 -4.14
C VAL A 26 -3.48 1.93 -2.67
N LEU A 27 -2.97 2.98 -2.02
CA LEU A 27 -2.68 3.00 -0.60
C LEU A 27 -3.87 3.54 0.18
N VAL A 28 -4.46 2.68 1.01
CA VAL A 28 -5.45 3.11 2.01
C VAL A 28 -4.71 3.69 3.21
N VAL A 29 -4.85 4.99 3.43
CA VAL A 29 -4.15 5.75 4.46
C VAL A 29 -5.13 6.33 5.48
N GLY A 30 -4.72 6.39 6.74
CA GLY A 30 -5.47 7.02 7.82
C GLY A 30 -4.56 7.98 8.59
N TYR A 31 -4.20 7.60 9.82
CA TYR A 31 -3.20 8.32 10.62
C TYR A 31 -1.85 8.42 9.89
N GLU A 32 -1.19 9.59 9.95
CA GLU A 32 0.07 9.90 9.25
C GLU A 32 0.02 9.77 7.71
N ALA A 33 -1.14 9.98 7.09
CA ALA A 33 -1.28 9.92 5.63
C ALA A 33 -0.28 10.80 4.87
N ASP A 34 0.05 11.99 5.40
CA ASP A 34 1.01 12.91 4.76
C ASP A 34 2.42 12.31 4.73
N THR A 35 2.86 11.65 5.80
CA THR A 35 4.15 10.94 5.84
C THR A 35 4.22 9.83 4.79
N VAL A 36 3.11 9.14 4.53
CA VAL A 36 3.04 8.10 3.50
C VAL A 36 3.12 8.73 2.11
N ARG A 37 2.39 9.82 1.88
CA ARG A 37 2.41 10.56 0.61
C ARG A 37 3.79 11.15 0.30
N ASP A 38 4.44 11.73 1.29
CA ASP A 38 5.79 12.30 1.14
C ASP A 38 6.83 11.24 0.77
N TYR A 39 6.66 10.00 1.26
CA TYR A 39 7.58 8.90 0.96
C TYR A 39 7.36 8.29 -0.43
N PHE A 40 6.10 8.04 -0.82
CA PHE A 40 5.78 7.31 -2.05
C PHE A 40 5.48 8.21 -3.25
N GLY A 41 5.03 9.45 -3.02
CA GLY A 41 4.66 10.39 -4.09
C GLY A 41 3.52 9.89 -4.98
N GLU A 42 3.41 10.45 -6.18
CA GLU A 42 2.41 10.05 -7.19
C GLU A 42 2.87 8.81 -7.98
N THR A 43 4.14 8.43 -7.86
CA THR A 43 4.73 7.30 -8.59
C THR A 43 5.86 6.69 -7.76
N TYR A 44 5.86 5.37 -7.62
CA TYR A 44 6.89 4.62 -6.93
C TYR A 44 7.40 3.48 -7.82
N ARG A 45 8.71 3.48 -8.11
CA ARG A 45 9.34 2.53 -9.05
C ARG A 45 8.61 2.46 -10.41
N ASP A 46 8.29 3.63 -10.96
CA ASP A 46 7.57 3.82 -12.23
C ASP A 46 6.11 3.31 -12.24
N VAL A 47 5.57 2.91 -11.09
CA VAL A 47 4.16 2.49 -10.92
C VAL A 47 3.35 3.63 -10.27
N PRO A 48 2.19 4.02 -10.84
CA PRO A 48 1.32 5.05 -10.25
C PRO A 48 0.84 4.68 -8.84
N VAL A 49 0.79 5.67 -7.95
CA VAL A 49 0.32 5.50 -6.57
C VAL A 49 -0.84 6.45 -6.28
N SER A 50 -1.99 5.87 -5.97
CA SER A 50 -3.22 6.57 -5.55
C SER A 50 -3.43 6.41 -4.03
N TYR A 51 -4.12 7.36 -3.40
CA TYR A 51 -4.32 7.38 -1.95
C TYR A 51 -5.79 7.48 -1.58
N ALA A 52 -6.34 6.42 -0.99
CA ALA A 52 -7.68 6.41 -0.42
C ALA A 52 -7.60 6.75 1.08
N VAL A 53 -8.42 7.67 1.56
CA VAL A 53 -8.43 8.03 2.99
C VAL A 53 -9.49 7.23 3.73
N GLN A 54 -9.06 6.45 4.72
CA GLN A 54 -9.93 5.77 5.68
C GLN A 54 -9.87 6.52 7.02
N THR A 55 -10.98 7.17 7.38
CA THR A 55 -11.06 7.99 8.61
C THR A 55 -11.19 7.16 9.88
N GLU A 56 -11.85 6.00 9.80
CA GLU A 56 -12.05 5.08 10.93
C GLU A 56 -11.58 3.68 10.55
N GLN A 57 -10.77 3.04 11.39
CA GLN A 57 -10.26 1.69 11.12
C GLN A 57 -11.32 0.63 11.47
N ALA A 58 -12.34 0.48 10.62
CA ALA A 58 -13.42 -0.50 10.78
C ALA A 58 -13.10 -1.89 10.18
N GLY A 59 -11.84 -2.11 9.78
CA GLY A 59 -11.33 -3.38 9.24
C GLY A 59 -11.08 -3.37 7.73
N THR A 60 -10.64 -4.51 7.19
CA THR A 60 -10.17 -4.62 5.80
C THR A 60 -11.27 -4.40 4.76
N ALA A 61 -12.50 -4.84 5.02
CA ALA A 61 -13.60 -4.62 4.08
C ALA A 61 -13.92 -3.12 3.91
N ASP A 62 -13.84 -2.36 5.01
CA ASP A 62 -14.01 -0.90 4.98
C ASP A 62 -12.85 -0.22 4.26
N ALA A 63 -11.62 -0.71 4.43
CA ALA A 63 -10.46 -0.21 3.69
C ALA A 63 -10.63 -0.40 2.17
N VAL A 64 -11.12 -1.57 1.74
CA VAL A 64 -11.43 -1.84 0.33
C VAL A 64 -12.55 -0.91 -0.17
N ASN A 65 -13.58 -0.68 0.65
CA ASN A 65 -14.65 0.25 0.31
C ASN A 65 -14.15 1.69 0.14
N ALA A 66 -13.24 2.16 1.01
CA ALA A 66 -12.61 3.47 0.89
C ALA A 66 -11.78 3.62 -0.40
N ALA A 67 -11.22 2.52 -0.91
CA ALA A 67 -10.48 2.47 -2.17
C ALA A 67 -11.36 2.24 -3.40
N SER A 68 -12.68 2.04 -3.25
CA SER A 68 -13.55 1.57 -4.34
C SER A 68 -13.54 2.47 -5.59
N GLU A 69 -13.39 3.78 -5.42
CA GLU A 69 -13.32 4.75 -6.52
C GLU A 69 -12.03 4.65 -7.36
N HIS A 70 -11.03 3.90 -6.88
CA HIS A 70 -9.76 3.65 -7.56
C HIS A 70 -9.65 2.22 -8.12
N ILE A 71 -10.68 1.39 -7.95
CA ILE A 71 -10.63 -0.03 -8.33
C ILE A 71 -11.53 -0.28 -9.52
N ASP A 72 -10.92 -0.50 -10.68
CA ASP A 72 -11.58 -0.94 -11.90
C ASP A 72 -11.03 -2.30 -12.35
N GLY A 73 -11.85 -3.35 -12.27
CA GLY A 73 -11.48 -4.70 -12.72
C GLY A 73 -10.85 -5.59 -11.64
N PRO A 74 -10.05 -6.61 -12.03
CA PRO A 74 -9.43 -7.53 -11.08
C PRO A 74 -8.41 -6.83 -10.19
N PHE A 75 -8.46 -7.08 -8.88
CA PHE A 75 -7.54 -6.50 -7.91
C PHE A 75 -7.11 -7.52 -6.86
N ALA A 76 -6.00 -7.23 -6.18
CA ALA A 76 -5.51 -7.98 -5.04
C ALA A 76 -5.44 -7.08 -3.80
N VAL A 77 -5.75 -7.63 -2.63
CA VAL A 77 -5.64 -6.92 -1.35
C VAL A 77 -4.48 -7.51 -0.57
N LEU A 78 -3.51 -6.69 -0.22
CA LEU A 78 -2.34 -7.08 0.57
C LEU A 78 -2.40 -6.43 1.95
N ASN A 79 -2.35 -7.25 3.00
CA ASN A 79 -2.29 -6.75 4.37
C ASN A 79 -0.82 -6.54 4.79
N LEU A 80 -0.52 -5.34 5.29
CA LEU A 80 0.83 -4.86 5.60
C LEU A 80 1.52 -5.63 6.74
N SER A 81 0.83 -6.51 7.47
CA SER A 81 1.39 -7.29 8.58
C SER A 81 2.10 -8.60 8.18
N LEU A 82 2.04 -9.01 6.90
CA LEU A 82 2.69 -10.24 6.46
C LEU A 82 4.17 -9.99 6.13
N ILE A 83 5.06 -10.39 7.04
CA ILE A 83 6.51 -10.40 6.82
C ILE A 83 6.92 -11.83 6.47
N HIS A 84 7.39 -12.06 5.24
CA HIS A 84 8.06 -13.30 4.84
C HIS A 84 9.56 -13.05 4.77
N ILE A 85 10.33 -13.60 5.72
CA ILE A 85 11.80 -13.57 5.68
C ILE A 85 12.23 -14.89 5.01
N SER A 86 12.73 -14.80 3.77
CA SER A 86 13.35 -15.93 3.09
C SER A 86 14.87 -15.78 3.22
N GLU A 87 15.50 -16.68 3.99
CA GLU A 87 16.95 -16.86 3.93
C GLU A 87 17.28 -17.71 2.70
N ARG A 88 18.00 -17.14 1.75
CA ARG A 88 18.88 -17.91 0.86
C ARG A 88 20.30 -17.81 1.37
#